data_AF-A0AAV4IB57-F1
#
_entry.id   AF-A0AAV4IB57-F1
#
_cell.length_a   1.000
_cell.length_b   1.000
_cell.length_c   1.000
_cell.angle_alpha   90.00
_cell.angle_beta   90.00
_cell.angle_gamma   90.00
#
_symmetry.space_group_name_H-M   'P 1'
#
loop_
_entity.id
_entity.type
_entity.pdbx_description
1 polymer ?
#
loop_
_entity_poly.entity_id
_entity_poly.type
_entity_poly.pdbx_seq_one_letter_code
_entity_poly.pdbx_strand_id
1 'polypeptide(L)'
;MYLYGSLDFTVTTDHKAPRGIIRSMTPYSARIETWRLGLMPYQFKLIIRPGKYEANSADYFSRHPHAKLTRDNEGERYIRYIANTSVPNVLSLDEVRKATSLDEHL
;
A
#
# COMPACT_ATOMS: atom_id res chain seq x y z
N MET A 1 2.73 4.58 12.06
CA MET A 1 3.22 5.36 10.92
C MET A 1 2.40 4.98 9.69
N TYR A 2 1.84 5.95 8.98
CA TYR A 2 1.00 5.72 7.81
C TYR A 2 1.79 6.01 6.53
N LEU A 3 1.54 5.26 5.45
CA LEU A 3 2.29 5.33 4.18
C LEU A 3 1.58 6.17 3.10
N TYR A 4 0.36 6.62 3.38
CA TYR A 4 -0.45 7.41 2.46
C TYR A 4 0.19 8.79 2.27
N GLY A 5 0.48 9.17 1.01
CA GLY A 5 1.20 10.40 0.67
C GLY A 5 2.73 10.28 0.69
N SER A 6 3.29 9.12 1.05
CA SER A 6 4.74 8.89 0.94
C SER A 6 5.13 8.67 -0.52
N LEU A 7 6.01 9.52 -1.05
CA LEU A 7 6.47 9.44 -2.44
C LEU A 7 7.36 8.22 -2.71
N ASP A 8 8.15 7.79 -1.72
CA ASP A 8 9.01 6.61 -1.84
C ASP A 8 9.14 5.90 -0.50
N PHE A 9 8.92 4.58 -0.50
CA PHE A 9 9.26 3.74 0.64
C PHE A 9 9.77 2.36 0.22
N THR A 10 10.38 1.64 1.16
CA THR A 10 10.96 0.32 0.90
C THR A 10 10.24 -0.74 1.69
N VAL A 11 9.73 -1.76 0.99
CA VAL A 11 9.14 -2.96 1.59
C VAL A 11 10.20 -4.05 1.60
N THR A 12 10.55 -4.55 2.78
CA THR A 12 11.47 -5.68 2.95
C THR A 12 10.68 -6.94 3.27
N THR A 13 10.93 -8.02 2.53
CA THR A 13 10.30 -9.33 2.74
C THR A 13 11.33 -10.45 2.66
N ASP A 14 11.08 -11.56 3.34
CA ASP A 14 11.91 -12.76 3.30
C ASP A 14 11.50 -13.77 2.23
N HIS A 15 10.38 -13.54 1.56
CA HIS A 15 9.85 -14.43 0.54
C HIS A 15 9.96 -13.83 -0.88
N LYS A 16 10.23 -14.68 -1.88
CA LYS A 16 10.45 -14.26 -3.27
C LYS A 16 9.17 -13.96 -4.06
N ALA A 17 8.02 -14.51 -3.64
CA ALA A 17 6.76 -14.41 -4.40
C ALA A 17 6.21 -12.98 -4.64
N PRO A 18 6.34 -12.00 -3.71
CA PRO A 18 5.78 -10.67 -3.91
C PRO A 18 6.35 -9.94 -5.13
N ARG A 19 7.62 -10.22 -5.50
CA ARG A 19 8.25 -9.63 -6.68
C ARG A 19 7.57 -10.06 -7.99
N GLY A 20 7.12 -11.31 -8.07
CA GLY A 20 6.40 -11.83 -9.22
C GLY A 20 4.99 -11.28 -9.30
N ILE A 21 4.28 -11.25 -8.17
CA ILE A 21 2.89 -10.77 -8.08
C ILE A 21 2.76 -9.29 -8.51
N ILE A 22 3.68 -8.44 -8.07
CA ILE A 22 3.60 -7.00 -8.36
C ILE A 22 3.91 -6.72 -9.84
N ARG A 23 4.91 -7.42 -10.41
CA ARG A 23 5.46 -7.11 -11.74
C ARG A 23 4.92 -7.96 -12.88
N SER A 24 4.28 -9.11 -12.60
CA SER A 24 3.85 -10.02 -13.67
C SER A 24 2.58 -9.53 -14.36
N MET A 25 2.52 -9.64 -15.68
CA MET A 25 1.29 -9.36 -16.45
C MET A 25 0.34 -10.57 -16.49
N THR A 26 0.73 -11.70 -15.91
CA THR A 26 -0.12 -12.89 -15.84
C THR A 26 -1.28 -12.67 -14.87
N PRO A 27 -2.51 -13.07 -15.23
CA PRO A 27 -3.64 -13.01 -14.31
C PRO A 27 -3.40 -13.95 -13.13
N TYR A 28 -3.63 -13.46 -11.90
CA TYR A 28 -3.60 -14.26 -10.69
C TYR A 28 -5.01 -14.56 -10.18
N SER A 29 -5.10 -15.30 -9.06
CA SER A 29 -6.38 -15.49 -8.37
C SER A 29 -6.97 -14.14 -7.94
N ALA A 30 -8.29 -14.06 -7.86
CA ALA A 30 -9.02 -12.84 -7.48
C ALA A 30 -8.48 -12.19 -6.18
N ARG A 31 -8.02 -13.04 -5.24
CA ARG A 31 -7.35 -12.58 -4.03
C ARG A 31 -6.10 -11.77 -4.36
N ILE A 32 -5.20 -12.28 -5.18
CA ILE A 32 -3.94 -11.59 -5.51
C ILE A 32 -4.20 -10.31 -6.31
N GLU A 33 -5.16 -10.33 -7.23
CA GLU A 33 -5.53 -9.13 -8.01
C GLU A 33 -6.09 -8.00 -7.12
N THR A 34 -6.86 -8.34 -6.08
CA THR A 34 -7.34 -7.35 -5.11
C THR A 34 -6.18 -6.66 -4.39
N TRP A 35 -5.16 -7.44 -3.99
CA TRP A 35 -3.96 -6.89 -3.37
C TRP A 35 -3.19 -6.01 -4.35
N ARG A 36 -3.11 -6.44 -5.61
CA ARG A 36 -2.44 -5.68 -6.67
C ARG A 36 -3.11 -4.32 -6.88
N LEU A 37 -4.43 -4.29 -7.03
CA LEU A 37 -5.21 -3.05 -7.17
C LEU A 37 -4.99 -2.11 -5.98
N GLY A 38 -4.96 -2.64 -4.76
CA GLY A 38 -4.66 -1.87 -3.56
C GLY A 38 -3.23 -1.32 -3.50
N LEU A 39 -2.27 -1.96 -4.18
CA LEU A 39 -0.86 -1.56 -4.23
C LEU A 39 -0.53 -0.61 -5.39
N MET A 40 -1.35 -0.56 -6.45
CA MET A 40 -1.16 0.32 -7.61
C MET A 40 -0.93 1.81 -7.28
N PRO A 41 -1.60 2.44 -6.28
CA PRO A 41 -1.37 3.85 -6.00
C PRO A 41 -0.06 4.13 -5.25
N TYR A 42 0.70 3.12 -4.83
CA TYR A 42 1.91 3.30 -4.05
C TYR A 42 3.18 3.13 -4.89
N GLN A 43 4.11 4.08 -4.75
CA GLN A 43 5.47 3.95 -5.28
C GLN A 43 6.38 3.38 -4.19
N PHE A 44 6.89 2.16 -4.40
CA PHE A 44 7.77 1.50 -3.44
C PHE A 44 8.80 0.57 -4.07
N LYS A 45 9.90 0.37 -3.34
CA LYS A 45 10.96 -0.59 -3.67
C LYS A 45 10.77 -1.86 -2.86
N LEU A 46 10.72 -3.01 -3.53
CA LEU A 46 10.66 -4.31 -2.88
C LEU A 46 12.06 -4.91 -2.75
N ILE A 47 12.52 -5.14 -1.52
CA ILE A 47 13.79 -5.80 -1.21
C ILE A 47 13.51 -7.17 -0.61
N ILE A 48 14.14 -8.20 -1.18
CA ILE A 48 14.08 -9.57 -0.64
C ILE A 48 15.32 -9.79 0.22
N ARG A 49 15.15 -10.17 1.49
CA ARG A 49 16.26 -10.51 2.41
C ARG A 49 16.10 -11.93 2.94
N PRO A 50 17.12 -12.80 2.91
CA PRO A 50 16.96 -14.17 3.40
C PRO A 50 16.59 -14.19 4.89
N GLY A 51 15.63 -15.03 5.28
CA GLY A 51 15.01 -15.05 6.62
C GLY A 51 15.91 -15.48 7.80
N LYS A 52 17.22 -15.62 7.60
CA LYS A 52 18.18 -15.98 8.67
C LYS A 52 18.69 -14.79 9.48
N TYR A 53 18.24 -13.57 9.19
CA TYR A 53 18.65 -12.42 9.99
C TYR A 53 17.80 -12.34 11.26
N GLU A 54 18.46 -12.37 12.42
CA GLU A 54 17.89 -12.08 13.74
C GLU A 54 17.18 -10.71 13.83
N ALA A 55 17.29 -9.88 12.79
CA ALA A 55 16.66 -8.57 12.64
C ALA A 55 15.27 -8.58 11.98
N ASN A 56 14.72 -9.73 11.56
CA ASN A 56 13.37 -9.76 10.96
C ASN A 56 12.28 -9.74 12.04
N SER A 57 11.98 -8.55 12.57
CA SER A 57 10.90 -8.37 13.56
C SER A 57 9.54 -8.88 13.06
N ALA A 58 9.32 -8.93 11.74
CA ALA A 58 8.07 -9.41 11.15
C ALA A 58 7.83 -10.92 11.38
N ASP A 59 8.88 -11.74 11.50
CA ASP A 59 8.75 -13.18 11.80
C ASP A 59 8.23 -13.41 13.23
N TYR A 60 8.68 -12.59 14.19
CA TYR A 60 8.15 -12.65 15.55
C TYR A 60 6.65 -12.31 15.59
N PHE A 61 6.23 -11.24 14.91
CA PHE A 61 4.82 -10.84 14.84
C PHE A 61 3.93 -11.85 14.09
N SER A 62 4.45 -12.56 13.09
CA SER A 62 3.68 -13.57 12.35
C SER A 62 3.43 -14.83 13.19
N ARG A 63 4.39 -15.21 14.04
CA ARG A 63 4.30 -16.39 14.93
C ARG A 63 3.51 -16.13 16.21
N HIS A 64 3.44 -14.89 16.65
CA HIS A 64 2.74 -14.48 17.87
C HIS A 64 1.56 -13.54 17.56
N PRO A 65 0.53 -14.01 16.84
CA PRO A 65 -0.65 -13.20 16.59
C PRO A 65 -1.34 -12.88 17.92
N HIS A 66 -1.54 -11.59 18.21
CA HIS A 66 -2.27 -11.17 19.39
C HIS A 66 -3.72 -11.71 19.34
N ALA A 67 -4.10 -12.51 20.33
CA ALA A 67 -5.38 -13.23 20.36
C ALA A 67 -6.63 -12.35 20.54
N LYS A 68 -6.46 -11.04 20.78
CA LYS A 68 -7.56 -10.08 20.88
C LYS A 68 -7.15 -8.77 20.22
N LEU A 69 -7.76 -8.49 19.07
CA LEU A 69 -7.89 -7.12 18.60
C LEU A 69 -8.96 -6.43 19.46
N THR A 70 -8.66 -6.08 20.71
CA THR A 70 -9.39 -4.98 21.37
C THR A 70 -8.89 -3.69 20.74
N ARG A 71 -9.24 -3.46 19.48
CA ARG A 71 -8.99 -2.19 18.83
C ARG A 71 -10.33 -1.50 18.72
N ASP A 72 -10.60 -0.63 19.68
CA ASP A 72 -11.44 0.50 19.34
C ASP A 72 -10.69 1.27 18.25
N ASN A 73 -11.19 1.13 17.03
CA ASN A 73 -10.46 1.41 15.79
C ASN A 73 -10.67 2.87 15.36
N GLU A 74 -10.91 3.77 16.30
CA GLU A 74 -11.25 5.19 16.04
C GLU A 74 -10.21 5.86 15.14
N GLY A 75 -8.92 5.61 15.37
CA GLY A 75 -7.84 6.13 14.52
C GLY A 75 -7.91 5.60 13.08
N GLU A 76 -8.18 4.30 12.88
CA GLU A 76 -8.38 3.73 11.54
C GLU A 76 -9.65 4.28 10.87
N ARG A 77 -10.73 4.51 11.65
CA ARG A 77 -11.96 5.12 11.15
C ARG A 77 -11.73 6.56 10.72
N TYR A 78 -10.99 7.34 11.50
CA TYR A 78 -10.65 8.73 11.20
C TYR A 78 -9.78 8.84 9.94
N ILE A 79 -8.81 7.94 9.79
CA ILE A 79 -7.94 7.92 8.60
C ILE A 79 -8.70 7.46 7.36
N ARG A 80 -9.60 6.47 7.50
CA ARG A 80 -10.51 6.10 6.42
C ARG A 80 -11.42 7.26 6.03
N TYR A 81 -11.93 8.01 7.00
CA TYR A 81 -12.73 9.20 6.77
C TYR A 81 -11.94 10.26 5.99
N ILE A 82 -10.73 10.62 6.46
CA ILE A 82 -9.84 11.55 5.73
C ILE A 82 -9.57 11.02 4.33
N ALA A 83 -9.15 9.77 4.16
CA ALA A 83 -8.85 9.21 2.84
C ALA A 83 -10.05 9.29 1.88
N ASN A 84 -11.27 9.09 2.37
CA ASN A 84 -12.49 9.17 1.56
C ASN A 84 -12.94 10.62 1.29
N THR A 85 -12.76 11.52 2.25
CA THR A 85 -13.21 12.92 2.15
C THR A 85 -12.17 13.82 1.48
N SER A 86 -10.89 13.47 1.56
CA SER A 86 -9.78 14.15 0.88
C SER A 86 -9.76 13.87 -0.63
N VAL A 87 -10.51 12.87 -1.11
CA VAL A 87 -10.83 12.75 -2.54
C VAL A 87 -11.95 13.77 -2.82
N PRO A 88 -11.68 14.85 -3.59
CA PRO A 88 -12.70 15.84 -3.88
C PRO A 88 -13.85 15.18 -4.64
N ASN A 89 -15.05 15.17 -4.05
CA ASN A 89 -16.26 14.54 -4.62
C ASN A 89 -16.81 15.25 -5.88
N VAL A 90 -16.05 16.21 -6.43
CA VAL A 90 -16.47 17.17 -7.47
C VAL A 90 -15.54 17.12 -8.69
N LEU A 91 -14.38 16.47 -8.61
CA LEU A 91 -13.45 16.39 -9.74
C LEU A 91 -13.07 14.95 -10.02
N SER A 92 -13.44 14.49 -11.21
CA SER A 92 -12.93 13.26 -11.79
C SER A 92 -11.41 13.37 -12.04
N LEU A 93 -10.71 12.24 -11.97
CA LEU A 93 -9.28 12.15 -12.27
C LEU A 93 -8.93 12.70 -13.67
N ASP A 94 -9.87 12.65 -14.61
CA ASP A 94 -9.71 13.20 -15.96
C ASP A 94 -9.78 14.72 -16.00
N GLU A 95 -10.58 15.35 -15.13
CA GLU A 95 -10.65 16.81 -15.00
C GLU A 95 -9.37 17.37 -14.37
N VAL A 96 -8.81 16.67 -13.39
CA VAL A 96 -7.49 17.02 -12.80
C VAL A 96 -6.39 16.93 -13.85
N ARG A 97 -6.34 15.84 -14.64
CA ARG A 97 -5.35 15.69 -15.73
C ARG A 97 -5.45 16.79 -16.78
N LYS A 98 -6.67 17.16 -17.17
CA LYS A 98 -6.89 18.28 -18.10
C LYS A 98 -6.41 19.60 -17.52
N ALA A 99 -6.77 19.91 -16.27
CA ALA A 99 -6.35 21.14 -15.61
C ALA A 99 -4.82 21.23 -15.48
N THR A 100 -4.15 20.13 -15.10
CA THR A 100 -2.68 20.05 -15.03
C THR A 100 -2.02 20.22 -16.39
N SER A 101 -2.62 19.71 -17.48
CA SER A 101 -2.08 19.89 -18.84
C SER A 101 -2.20 21.31 -19.38
N LEU A 102 -3.05 22.13 -18.77
CA LEU A 102 -3.33 23.52 -19.15
C LEU A 102 -2.64 24.54 -18.24
N ASP A 103 -1.89 24.06 -17.23
CA ASP A 103 -1.13 24.91 -16.33
C ASP A 103 0.22 25.26 -16.97
N GLU A 104 0.37 26.51 -17.40
CA GLU A 104 1.60 27.05 -18.02
C GLU A 104 2.74 27.27 -17.01
N HIS A 105 2.48 27.15 -15.71
CA HIS A 105 3.45 27.44 -14.64
C HIS A 105 3.96 26.21 -13.89
N LEU A 106 3.82 25.01 -14.48
CA LEU A 106 4.46 23.78 -14.01
C LEU A 106 5.86 23.56 -14.62
#